data_AF-A0A851MYM4-F1
#
_entry.id   AF-A0A851MYM4-F1
#
_cell.length_a   1.000
_cell.length_b   1.000
_cell.length_c   1.000
_cell.angle_alpha   90.00
_cell.angle_beta   90.00
_cell.angle_gamma   90.00
#
_symmetry.space_group_name_H-M   'P 1'
#
loop_
_entity.id
_entity.type
_entity.pdbx_description
1 polymer ?
#
loop_
_entity_poly.entity_id
_entity_poly.type
_entity_poly.pdbx_seq_one_letter_code
_entity_poly.pdbx_strand_id
1 'polypeptide(L)'
;VAREVERVDSSYRSMLSVQSSLVMFPVWAYGTPAQKERYLPRLDPLNPPNPALIPQSPPESPQDHQCPYTLRGTKTWGFLVERGTPGLSPPKIEGKFSLRASATGMIVLEDVEVPQENLLPHAVGLAGPFGCLTQARYGIAWGALGAAEACLETARQYVLDRKQFGGPLARNQLVQKKLADMVTEISLGLHACLRLGRLKDEGRATPEMVSMLKRNSCGKALGIARDARDMLGGNGVCDEYHVIRHLLNLEAVNTYEGT
;
A
#
# COMPACT_ATOMS: atom_id res chain seq x y z
N VAL A 1 -8.31 -1.19 -9.01
CA VAL A 1 -7.12 -0.38 -9.35
C VAL A 1 -5.86 -0.94 -8.71
N ALA A 2 -5.71 -0.92 -7.37
CA ALA A 2 -4.46 -1.35 -6.71
C ALA A 2 -3.97 -2.74 -7.14
N ARG A 3 -4.87 -3.74 -7.23
CA ARG A 3 -4.60 -5.08 -7.78
C ARG A 3 -3.92 -5.03 -9.15
N GLU A 4 -4.53 -4.35 -10.11
CA GLU A 4 -4.00 -4.30 -11.49
C GLU A 4 -2.68 -3.52 -11.59
N VAL A 5 -2.50 -2.48 -10.77
CA VAL A 5 -1.26 -1.71 -10.77
C VAL A 5 -0.11 -2.53 -10.18
N GLU A 6 -0.35 -3.25 -9.08
CA GLU A 6 0.68 -4.10 -8.46
C GLU A 6 0.93 -5.41 -9.21
N ARG A 7 -0.04 -5.87 -10.01
CA ARG A 7 0.17 -6.92 -11.02
C ARG A 7 1.30 -6.55 -11.98
N VAL A 8 1.51 -5.25 -12.22
CA VAL A 8 2.69 -4.77 -12.97
C VAL A 8 3.90 -4.65 -12.05
N ASP A 9 3.85 -3.80 -11.02
CA ASP A 9 4.93 -3.67 -10.03
C ASP A 9 4.42 -3.03 -8.72
N SER A 10 4.87 -3.55 -7.58
CA SER A 10 4.55 -3.01 -6.26
C SER A 10 5.00 -1.56 -6.06
N SER A 11 6.04 -1.10 -6.75
CA SER A 11 6.51 0.29 -6.71
C SER A 11 5.46 1.27 -7.24
N TYR A 12 4.74 0.90 -8.31
CA TYR A 12 3.67 1.73 -8.87
C TYR A 12 2.49 1.83 -7.93
N ARG A 13 2.09 0.70 -7.33
CA ARG A 13 1.04 0.70 -6.31
C ARG A 13 1.49 1.44 -5.05
N SER A 14 2.78 1.41 -4.69
CA SER A 14 3.34 2.19 -3.57
C SER A 14 3.22 3.68 -3.82
N MET A 15 3.58 4.14 -5.01
CA MET A 15 3.39 5.53 -5.41
C MET A 15 1.93 5.97 -5.25
N LEU A 16 0.98 5.18 -5.79
CA LEU A 16 -0.45 5.48 -5.66
C LEU A 16 -0.90 5.49 -4.21
N SER A 17 -0.50 4.49 -3.41
CA SER A 17 -0.89 4.38 -2.00
C SER A 17 -0.37 5.56 -1.17
N VAL A 18 0.88 5.98 -1.38
CA VAL A 18 1.45 7.14 -0.69
C VAL A 18 0.69 8.39 -1.11
N GLN A 19 0.55 8.63 -2.42
CA GLN A 19 -0.13 9.82 -2.94
C GLN A 19 -1.57 9.93 -2.45
N SER A 20 -2.37 8.87 -2.60
CA SER A 20 -3.79 8.91 -2.25
C SER A 20 -4.03 8.80 -0.75
N SER A 21 -3.51 7.74 -0.12
CA SER A 21 -3.95 7.32 1.21
C SER A 21 -3.11 7.92 2.34
N LEU A 22 -1.88 8.37 2.06
CA LEU A 22 -0.96 8.90 3.07
C LEU A 22 -0.67 10.41 2.90
N VAL A 23 -0.94 10.99 1.72
CA VAL A 23 -0.73 12.43 1.47
C VAL A 23 -2.07 13.14 1.23
N MET A 24 -2.87 12.73 0.24
CA MET A 24 -4.15 13.39 -0.05
C MET A 24 -5.19 13.15 1.04
N PHE A 25 -5.33 11.90 1.51
CA PHE A 25 -6.32 11.56 2.53
C PHE A 25 -6.19 12.37 3.83
N PRO A 26 -5.01 12.54 4.47
CA PRO A 26 -4.93 13.37 5.67
C PRO A 26 -5.25 14.85 5.42
N VAL A 27 -4.92 15.40 4.25
CA VAL A 27 -5.34 16.78 3.89
C VAL A 27 -6.87 16.84 3.75
N TRP A 28 -7.46 15.86 3.07
CA TRP A 28 -8.90 15.79 2.84
C TRP A 28 -9.70 15.56 4.14
N ALA A 29 -9.22 14.67 5.01
CA ALA A 29 -9.89 14.27 6.24
C ALA A 29 -9.64 15.25 7.39
N TYR A 30 -8.41 15.76 7.51
CA TYR A 30 -7.96 16.49 8.70
C TYR A 30 -7.57 17.95 8.47
N GLY A 31 -7.49 18.38 7.20
CA GLY A 31 -7.11 19.74 6.85
C GLY A 31 -8.27 20.74 6.88
N THR A 32 -7.92 22.02 6.92
CA THR A 32 -8.87 23.15 6.77
C THR A 32 -9.36 23.26 5.33
N PRO A 33 -10.49 23.96 5.06
CA PRO A 33 -10.93 24.25 3.70
C PRO A 33 -9.84 24.89 2.83
N ALA A 34 -9.10 25.84 3.38
CA ALA A 34 -7.99 26.52 2.69
C ALA A 34 -6.85 25.55 2.32
N GLN A 35 -6.51 24.61 3.22
CA GLN A 35 -5.52 23.57 2.90
C GLN A 35 -6.02 22.63 1.79
N LYS A 36 -7.28 22.21 1.85
CA LYS A 36 -7.88 21.33 0.82
C LYS A 36 -7.85 21.99 -0.55
N GLU A 37 -8.28 23.25 -0.64
CA GLU A 37 -8.27 24.04 -1.88
C GLU A 37 -6.85 24.25 -2.41
N ARG A 38 -5.88 24.54 -1.53
CA ARG A 38 -4.48 24.77 -1.91
C ARG A 38 -3.78 23.50 -2.42
N TYR A 39 -3.97 22.36 -1.76
CA TYR A 39 -3.15 21.17 -1.98
C TYR A 39 -3.80 20.10 -2.86
N LEU A 40 -5.09 19.77 -2.65
CA LEU A 40 -5.70 18.61 -3.31
C LEU A 40 -5.72 18.71 -4.86
N PRO A 41 -6.06 19.85 -5.49
CA PRO A 41 -6.02 19.97 -6.95
C PRO A 41 -4.61 19.82 -7.55
N ARG A 42 -3.56 20.14 -6.79
CA ARG A 42 -2.17 19.98 -7.23
C ARG A 42 -1.68 18.54 -7.07
N LEU A 43 -2.25 17.80 -6.13
CA LEU A 43 -1.92 16.41 -5.86
C LEU A 43 -2.65 15.43 -6.79
N ASP A 44 -3.84 15.80 -7.26
CA ASP A 44 -4.56 15.07 -8.32
C ASP A 44 -5.10 16.07 -9.38
N PRO A 45 -4.25 16.52 -10.30
CA PRO A 45 -4.66 17.48 -11.34
C PRO A 45 -5.61 16.87 -12.37
N LEU A 46 -5.73 15.55 -12.43
CA LEU A 46 -6.57 14.85 -13.41
C LEU A 46 -8.01 14.67 -12.89
N ASN A 47 -8.20 14.60 -11.57
CA ASN A 47 -9.52 14.54 -10.94
C ASN A 47 -9.60 15.60 -9.83
N PRO A 48 -9.83 16.88 -10.17
CA PRO A 48 -9.99 17.91 -9.16
C PRO A 48 -11.14 17.53 -8.20
N PRO A 49 -10.96 17.72 -6.89
CA PRO A 49 -11.95 17.31 -5.90
C PRO A 49 -13.29 18.00 -6.15
N ASN A 50 -14.38 17.23 -6.20
CA ASN A 50 -15.72 17.80 -6.21
C ASN A 50 -15.97 18.48 -4.85
N PRO A 51 -16.25 19.79 -4.79
CA PRO A 51 -16.51 20.50 -3.53
C PRO A 51 -17.63 19.88 -2.69
N ALA A 52 -18.60 19.20 -3.33
CA ALA A 52 -19.69 18.51 -2.65
C ALA A 52 -19.27 17.20 -1.95
N LEU A 53 -18.11 16.63 -2.31
CA LEU A 53 -17.54 15.42 -1.69
C LEU A 53 -16.45 15.74 -0.66
N ILE A 54 -16.19 17.02 -0.39
CA ILE A 54 -15.34 17.43 0.72
C ILE A 54 -16.17 17.25 2.00
N PRO A 55 -15.70 16.45 2.98
CA PRO A 55 -16.37 16.32 4.26
C PRO A 55 -16.50 17.72 4.87
N GLN A 56 -17.74 18.15 5.06
CA GLN A 56 -18.09 19.38 5.76
C GLN A 56 -17.75 19.27 7.26
N SER A 57 -17.68 18.03 7.77
CA SER A 57 -17.39 17.69 9.15
C SER A 57 -16.18 16.76 9.22
N PRO A 58 -15.25 16.93 10.18
CA PRO A 58 -14.20 15.95 10.42
C PRO A 58 -14.82 14.58 10.75
N PRO A 59 -14.13 13.46 10.43
CA PRO A 59 -14.56 12.16 10.96
C PRO A 59 -14.64 12.24 12.48
N GLU A 60 -15.68 11.65 13.09
CA GLU A 60 -15.91 11.73 14.54
C GLU A 60 -14.63 11.43 15.31
N SER A 61 -14.11 12.46 15.99
CA SER A 61 -13.09 12.30 17.00
C SER A 61 -13.67 11.51 18.17
N PRO A 62 -12.92 10.61 18.81
CA PRO A 62 -13.31 10.07 20.11
C PRO A 62 -13.63 11.25 21.05
N GLN A 63 -14.73 11.16 21.79
CA GLN A 63 -15.34 12.25 22.57
C GLN A 63 -14.33 13.07 23.39
N ASP A 64 -14.54 14.40 23.37
CA ASP A 64 -13.70 15.44 23.96
C ASP A 64 -13.47 15.28 25.47
N HIS A 65 -12.20 15.32 25.86
CA HIS A 65 -11.80 15.88 27.15
C HIS A 65 -11.18 17.25 26.88
N GLN A 66 -11.92 18.30 27.26
CA GLN A 66 -11.52 19.71 27.19
C GLN A 66 -10.11 19.91 27.78
N CYS A 67 -9.23 20.60 27.03
CA CYS A 67 -8.08 21.24 27.64
C CYS A 67 -7.74 22.54 26.89
N PRO A 68 -7.63 23.68 27.59
CA PRO A 68 -7.25 24.96 27.01
C PRO A 68 -5.74 24.95 26.72
N TYR A 69 -5.35 25.61 25.64
CA TYR A 69 -3.97 25.60 25.13
C TYR A 69 -2.92 25.95 26.20
N THR A 70 -2.13 24.95 26.58
CA THR A 70 -0.75 25.08 27.06
C THR A 70 0.00 23.91 26.45
N LEU A 71 1.12 24.16 25.76
CA LEU A 71 1.99 23.14 25.15
C LEU A 71 2.73 22.34 26.24
N ARG A 72 1.97 21.62 27.08
CA ARG A 72 2.42 20.67 28.10
C ARG A 72 1.44 19.50 28.11
N GLY A 73 1.47 18.69 27.06
CA GLY A 73 0.67 17.48 26.93
C GLY A 73 1.14 16.64 25.74
N THR A 74 1.28 15.34 25.97
CA THR A 74 1.79 14.28 25.07
C THR A 74 0.84 13.94 23.90
N LYS A 75 0.33 14.95 23.19
CA LYS A 75 -0.51 14.74 21.99
C LYS A 75 0.34 14.93 20.73
N THR A 76 0.33 13.92 19.86
CA THR A 76 0.94 13.98 18.52
C THR A 76 0.07 14.80 17.58
N TRP A 77 0.68 15.63 16.74
CA TRP A 77 -0.01 16.48 15.76
C TRP A 77 0.50 16.18 14.34
N GLY A 78 -0.35 16.44 13.34
CA GLY A 78 0.02 16.39 11.93
C GLY A 78 0.35 17.77 11.37
N PHE A 79 1.40 17.87 10.55
CA PHE A 79 1.81 19.12 9.91
C PHE A 79 2.08 18.91 8.42
N LEU A 80 1.76 19.92 7.62
CA LEU A 80 2.15 20.02 6.21
C LEU A 80 3.51 20.72 6.11
N VAL A 81 4.53 20.03 5.61
CA VAL A 81 5.86 20.62 5.42
C VAL A 81 6.18 20.61 3.93
N GLU A 82 6.48 21.78 3.38
CA GLU A 82 6.73 21.94 1.94
C GLU A 82 8.19 21.59 1.58
N ARG A 83 8.39 21.05 0.38
CA ARG A 83 9.74 20.81 -0.13
C ARG A 83 10.45 22.15 -0.31
N GLY A 84 11.63 22.28 0.29
CA GLY A 84 12.42 23.50 0.28
C GLY A 84 12.34 24.31 1.57
N THR A 85 11.53 23.91 2.55
CA THR A 85 11.59 24.48 3.90
C THR A 85 13.01 24.29 4.47
N PRO A 86 13.66 25.36 4.98
CA PRO A 86 14.96 25.24 5.65
C PRO A 86 14.93 24.16 6.74
N GLY A 87 16.01 23.38 6.83
CA GLY A 87 16.10 22.27 7.79
C GLY A 87 15.47 20.95 7.33
N LEU A 88 14.68 20.94 6.24
CA LEU A 88 14.14 19.71 5.66
C LEU A 88 15.10 19.16 4.60
N SER A 89 15.60 17.94 4.79
CA SER A 89 16.30 17.20 3.73
C SER A 89 15.73 15.78 3.56
N PRO A 90 15.55 15.31 2.31
CA PRO A 90 15.12 13.94 2.05
C PRO A 90 16.21 13.10 1.35
N PRO A 91 17.26 12.63 2.04
CA PRO A 91 18.29 11.78 1.45
C PRO A 91 17.69 10.48 0.89
N LYS A 92 18.11 10.11 -0.32
CA LYS A 92 17.64 8.87 -0.99
C LYS A 92 18.34 7.64 -0.41
N ILE A 93 17.59 6.55 -0.25
CA ILE A 93 18.13 5.23 0.09
C ILE A 93 18.46 4.49 -1.21
N GLU A 94 19.74 4.16 -1.38
CA GLU A 94 20.27 3.40 -2.51
C GLU A 94 20.47 1.91 -2.16
N GLY A 95 20.76 1.08 -3.16
CA GLY A 95 21.14 -0.33 -2.94
C GLY A 95 19.99 -1.27 -2.53
N LYS A 96 18.73 -0.84 -2.69
CA LYS A 96 17.57 -1.68 -2.37
C LYS A 96 17.45 -2.89 -3.32
N PHE A 97 17.09 -4.04 -2.76
CA PHE A 97 16.65 -5.20 -3.54
C PHE A 97 15.14 -5.21 -3.78
N SER A 98 14.37 -4.59 -2.87
CA SER A 98 12.92 -4.46 -2.94
C SER A 98 12.50 -3.05 -3.35
N LEU A 99 11.40 -2.92 -4.10
CA LEU A 99 10.83 -1.66 -4.57
C LEU A 99 11.87 -0.77 -5.25
N ARG A 100 12.64 -1.36 -6.17
CA ARG A 100 13.75 -0.68 -6.88
C ARG A 100 13.26 0.44 -7.80
N ALA A 101 12.08 0.25 -8.39
CA ALA A 101 11.42 1.27 -9.21
C ALA A 101 10.67 2.33 -8.36
N SER A 102 10.82 2.31 -7.03
CA SER A 102 10.25 3.32 -6.12
C SER A 102 11.34 4.22 -5.56
N ALA A 103 11.08 5.53 -5.50
CA ALA A 103 11.89 6.44 -4.70
C ALA A 103 11.62 6.19 -3.21
N THR A 104 12.65 5.86 -2.45
CA THR A 104 12.58 5.72 -1.00
C THR A 104 13.70 6.53 -0.41
N GLY A 105 13.41 7.28 0.65
CA GLY A 105 14.37 8.14 1.31
C GLY A 105 14.05 8.28 2.79
N MET A 106 14.92 8.99 3.47
CA MET A 106 14.70 9.45 4.82
C MET A 106 14.02 10.82 4.79
N ILE A 107 13.46 11.22 5.93
CA ILE A 107 13.01 12.58 6.16
C ILE A 107 13.81 13.09 7.37
N VAL A 108 14.74 14.00 7.12
CA VAL A 108 15.54 14.65 8.16
C VAL A 108 14.93 16.03 8.39
N LEU A 109 14.64 16.32 9.65
CA LEU A 109 14.07 17.59 10.11
C LEU A 109 15.03 18.17 11.16
N GLU A 110 15.78 19.19 10.77
CA GLU A 110 16.72 19.92 11.63
C GLU A 110 16.21 21.35 11.81
N ASP A 111 15.65 21.65 12.98
CA ASP A 111 15.13 22.98 13.32
C ASP A 111 14.15 23.55 12.26
N VAL A 112 13.29 22.68 11.73
CA VAL A 112 12.29 23.05 10.71
C VAL A 112 11.19 23.90 11.33
N GLU A 113 11.14 25.17 10.92
CA GLU A 113 10.03 26.06 11.27
C GLU A 113 8.82 25.81 10.36
N VAL A 114 7.65 25.59 10.98
CA VAL A 114 6.39 25.32 10.27
C VAL A 114 5.35 26.35 10.68
N PRO A 115 4.75 27.09 9.73
CA PRO A 115 3.70 28.06 10.03
C PRO A 115 2.47 27.41 10.69
N GLN A 116 1.75 28.15 11.52
CA GLN A 116 0.58 27.63 12.23
C GLN A 116 -0.52 27.17 11.27
N GLU A 117 -0.68 27.82 10.13
CA GLU A 117 -1.64 27.45 9.10
C GLU A 117 -1.35 26.11 8.42
N ASN A 118 -0.17 25.51 8.64
CA ASN A 118 0.20 24.19 8.13
C ASN A 118 -0.12 23.06 9.11
N LEU A 119 -0.59 23.37 10.32
CA LEU A 119 -1.14 22.38 11.25
C LEU A 119 -2.38 21.72 10.63
N LEU A 120 -2.50 20.41 10.71
CA LEU A 120 -3.73 19.68 10.41
C LEU A 120 -4.61 19.68 11.68
N PRO A 121 -5.57 20.62 11.83
CA PRO A 121 -6.22 20.88 13.12
C PRO A 121 -7.05 19.71 13.63
N HIS A 122 -7.51 18.83 12.73
CA HIS A 122 -8.34 17.68 13.09
C HIS A 122 -7.54 16.36 13.21
N ALA A 123 -6.22 16.40 13.03
CA ALA A 123 -5.33 15.24 13.19
C ALA A 123 -4.75 15.19 14.61
N VAL A 124 -5.59 14.94 15.61
CA VAL A 124 -5.17 14.93 17.03
C VAL A 124 -4.82 13.50 17.48
N GLY A 125 -3.61 13.31 17.99
CA GLY A 125 -3.12 12.04 18.50
C GLY A 125 -2.83 11.01 17.40
N LEU A 126 -2.70 9.74 17.80
CA LEU A 126 -2.34 8.65 16.88
C LEU A 126 -3.49 8.21 15.95
N ALA A 127 -4.73 8.63 16.23
CA ALA A 127 -5.89 8.30 15.41
C ALA A 127 -5.75 8.84 13.98
N GLY A 128 -5.17 10.04 13.80
CA GLY A 128 -4.90 10.64 12.50
C GLY A 128 -4.02 9.75 11.60
N PRO A 129 -2.75 9.48 11.98
CA PRO A 129 -1.88 8.64 11.17
C PRO A 129 -2.41 7.21 11.02
N PHE A 130 -3.01 6.60 12.05
CA PHE A 130 -3.58 5.24 11.92
C PHE A 130 -4.78 5.16 10.99
N GLY A 131 -5.58 6.22 10.88
CA GLY A 131 -6.62 6.35 9.86
C GLY A 131 -6.06 6.25 8.44
N CYS A 132 -4.97 6.98 8.17
CA CYS A 132 -4.24 6.93 6.90
C CYS A 132 -3.67 5.53 6.60
N LEU A 133 -2.98 4.92 7.57
CA LEU A 133 -2.41 3.56 7.40
C LEU A 133 -3.52 2.53 7.11
N THR A 134 -4.69 2.66 7.75
CA THR A 134 -5.82 1.77 7.50
C THR A 134 -6.31 1.87 6.05
N GLN A 135 -6.34 3.07 5.46
CA GLN A 135 -6.67 3.24 4.04
C GLN A 135 -5.60 2.63 3.13
N ALA A 136 -4.31 2.84 3.43
CA ALA A 136 -3.21 2.26 2.67
C ALA A 136 -3.22 0.73 2.70
N ARG A 137 -3.39 0.13 3.88
CA ARG A 137 -3.47 -1.32 4.11
C ARG A 137 -4.59 -1.99 3.31
N TYR A 138 -5.75 -1.35 3.21
CA TYR A 138 -6.86 -1.84 2.37
C TYR A 138 -6.43 -1.97 0.90
N GLY A 139 -5.76 -0.95 0.35
CA GLY A 139 -5.23 -0.98 -1.00
C GLY A 139 -4.13 -2.04 -1.19
N ILE A 140 -3.25 -2.20 -0.20
CA ILE A 140 -2.17 -3.20 -0.20
C ILE A 140 -2.72 -4.63 -0.22
N ALA A 141 -3.79 -4.92 0.53
CA ALA A 141 -4.41 -6.24 0.55
C ALA A 141 -4.84 -6.69 -0.86
N TRP A 142 -5.45 -5.78 -1.63
CA TRP A 142 -5.78 -6.00 -3.04
C TRP A 142 -4.54 -6.09 -3.93
N GLY A 143 -3.60 -5.18 -3.73
CA GLY A 143 -2.40 -5.08 -4.56
C GLY A 143 -1.53 -6.33 -4.50
N ALA A 144 -1.26 -6.86 -3.30
CA ALA A 144 -0.42 -8.04 -3.12
C ALA A 144 -0.94 -9.25 -3.91
N LEU A 145 -2.26 -9.42 -3.99
CA LEU A 145 -2.89 -10.48 -4.77
C LEU A 145 -2.73 -10.27 -6.29
N GLY A 146 -2.63 -9.03 -6.75
CA GLY A 146 -2.30 -8.73 -8.15
C GLY A 146 -0.91 -9.20 -8.54
N ALA A 147 0.09 -8.98 -7.68
CA ALA A 147 1.44 -9.54 -7.87
C ALA A 147 1.43 -11.07 -7.81
N ALA A 148 0.64 -11.67 -6.91
CA ALA A 148 0.47 -13.12 -6.83
C ALA A 148 -0.10 -13.72 -8.13
N GLU A 149 -1.09 -13.05 -8.73
CA GLU A 149 -1.66 -13.45 -10.02
C GLU A 149 -0.66 -13.36 -11.16
N ALA A 150 0.12 -12.27 -11.26
CA ALA A 150 1.18 -12.16 -12.26
C ALA A 150 2.19 -13.31 -12.17
N CYS A 151 2.59 -13.66 -10.94
CA CYS A 151 3.47 -14.80 -10.65
C CYS A 151 2.83 -16.13 -11.07
N LEU A 152 1.55 -16.35 -10.73
CA LEU A 152 0.81 -17.56 -11.12
C LEU A 152 0.69 -17.69 -12.64
N GLU A 153 0.26 -16.62 -13.32
CA GLU A 153 0.05 -16.60 -14.76
C GLU A 153 1.36 -16.91 -15.50
N THR A 154 2.44 -16.25 -15.09
CA THR A 154 3.78 -16.48 -15.65
C THR A 154 4.26 -17.90 -15.40
N ALA A 155 4.16 -18.39 -14.15
CA ALA A 155 4.59 -19.73 -13.80
C ALA A 155 3.79 -20.80 -14.54
N ARG A 156 2.47 -20.63 -14.64
CA ARG A 156 1.58 -21.51 -15.39
C ARG A 156 1.98 -21.59 -16.85
N GLN A 157 2.17 -20.44 -17.50
CA GLN A 157 2.55 -20.39 -18.91
C GLN A 157 3.91 -21.07 -19.13
N TYR A 158 4.89 -20.74 -18.28
CA TYR A 158 6.22 -21.34 -18.34
C TYR A 158 6.20 -22.86 -18.25
N VAL A 159 5.43 -23.44 -17.31
CA VAL A 159 5.40 -24.91 -17.15
C VAL A 159 4.59 -25.63 -18.22
N LEU A 160 3.70 -24.93 -18.94
CA LEU A 160 3.04 -25.45 -20.14
C LEU A 160 4.01 -25.53 -21.32
N ASP A 161 4.85 -24.51 -21.48
CA ASP A 161 5.77 -24.40 -22.62
C ASP A 161 7.05 -25.22 -22.41
N ARG A 162 7.56 -25.27 -21.17
CA ARG A 162 8.82 -25.94 -20.85
C ARG A 162 8.66 -27.45 -20.84
N LYS A 163 9.46 -28.13 -21.67
CA LYS A 163 9.47 -29.60 -21.79
C LYS A 163 10.68 -30.21 -21.08
N GLN A 164 10.45 -31.21 -20.23
CA GLN A 164 11.48 -32.07 -19.64
C GLN A 164 11.01 -33.52 -19.56
N PHE A 165 11.94 -34.46 -19.68
CA PHE A 165 11.65 -35.90 -19.58
C PHE A 165 10.56 -36.38 -20.56
N GLY A 166 10.48 -35.77 -21.75
CA GLY A 166 9.53 -36.17 -22.80
C GLY A 166 8.14 -35.54 -22.70
N GLY A 167 7.96 -34.39 -22.03
CA GLY A 167 6.71 -33.62 -22.09
C GLY A 167 6.73 -32.33 -21.27
N PRO A 168 5.64 -31.55 -21.28
CA PRO A 168 5.51 -30.32 -20.49
C PRO A 168 5.68 -30.56 -18.99
N LEU A 169 6.27 -29.60 -18.27
CA LEU A 169 6.38 -29.65 -16.81
C LEU A 169 5.01 -29.68 -16.12
N ALA A 170 4.00 -29.04 -16.71
CA ALA A 170 2.63 -28.97 -16.21
C ALA A 170 1.95 -30.35 -16.03
N ARG A 171 2.47 -31.42 -16.64
CA ARG A 171 1.91 -32.77 -16.47
C ARG A 171 2.27 -33.43 -15.13
N ASN A 172 3.27 -32.89 -14.42
CA ASN A 172 3.77 -33.48 -13.19
C ASN A 172 2.87 -33.10 -12.00
N GLN A 173 2.49 -34.07 -11.17
CA GLN A 173 1.58 -33.86 -10.03
C GLN A 173 2.06 -32.77 -9.06
N LEU A 174 3.37 -32.68 -8.79
CA LEU A 174 3.92 -31.66 -7.89
C LEU A 174 3.75 -30.24 -8.44
N VAL A 175 3.85 -30.06 -9.76
CA VAL A 175 3.60 -28.78 -10.43
C VAL A 175 2.12 -28.43 -10.36
N GLN A 176 1.25 -29.40 -10.63
CA GLN A 176 -0.20 -29.20 -10.56
C GLN A 176 -0.66 -28.86 -9.14
N LYS A 177 -0.10 -29.51 -8.13
CA LYS A 177 -0.36 -29.20 -6.72
C LYS A 177 -0.03 -27.74 -6.41
N LYS A 178 1.17 -27.28 -6.77
CA LYS A 178 1.58 -25.87 -6.55
C LYS A 178 0.61 -24.90 -7.24
N LEU A 179 0.27 -25.15 -8.51
CA LEU A 179 -0.70 -24.31 -9.23
C LEU A 179 -2.09 -24.30 -8.57
N ALA A 180 -2.56 -25.46 -8.11
CA ALA A 180 -3.85 -25.60 -7.41
C ALA A 180 -3.86 -24.84 -6.07
N ASP A 181 -2.77 -24.93 -5.30
CA ASP A 181 -2.64 -24.20 -4.03
C ASP A 181 -2.58 -22.69 -4.28
N MET A 182 -1.80 -22.24 -5.27
CA MET A 182 -1.67 -20.82 -5.63
C MET A 182 -3.03 -20.21 -6.03
N VAL A 183 -3.77 -20.87 -6.95
CA VAL A 183 -5.08 -20.35 -7.39
C VAL A 183 -6.11 -20.36 -6.26
N THR A 184 -6.04 -21.34 -5.36
CA THR A 184 -6.93 -21.41 -4.19
C THR A 184 -6.70 -20.20 -3.28
N GLU A 185 -5.46 -19.95 -2.88
CA GLU A 185 -5.12 -18.85 -1.96
C GLU A 185 -5.41 -17.47 -2.57
N ILE A 186 -5.14 -17.28 -3.86
CA ILE A 186 -5.51 -16.05 -4.58
C ILE A 186 -7.03 -15.85 -4.55
N SER A 187 -7.81 -16.89 -4.87
CA SER A 187 -9.26 -16.82 -4.91
C SER A 187 -9.84 -16.47 -3.54
N LEU A 188 -9.37 -17.14 -2.48
CA LEU A 188 -9.76 -16.85 -1.10
C LEU A 188 -9.43 -15.40 -0.71
N GLY A 189 -8.22 -14.93 -1.03
CA GLY A 189 -7.79 -13.56 -0.78
C GLY A 189 -8.66 -12.53 -1.50
N LEU A 190 -8.99 -12.76 -2.77
CA LEU A 190 -9.82 -11.84 -3.57
C LEU A 190 -11.25 -11.78 -3.05
N HIS A 191 -11.84 -12.92 -2.67
CA HIS A 191 -13.17 -12.94 -2.04
C HIS A 191 -13.19 -12.21 -0.70
N ALA A 192 -12.15 -12.38 0.13
CA ALA A 192 -12.02 -11.64 1.38
C ALA A 192 -11.92 -10.13 1.12
N CYS A 193 -11.05 -9.70 0.20
CA CYS A 193 -10.87 -8.29 -0.16
C CYS A 193 -12.16 -7.66 -0.72
N LEU A 194 -12.92 -8.42 -1.53
CA LEU A 194 -14.23 -8.01 -2.00
C LEU A 194 -15.21 -7.79 -0.84
N ARG A 195 -15.28 -8.73 0.12
CA ARG A 195 -16.17 -8.58 1.27
C ARG A 195 -15.79 -7.37 2.13
N LEU A 196 -14.50 -7.16 2.38
CA LEU A 196 -14.04 -5.97 3.10
C LEU A 196 -14.36 -4.69 2.34
N GLY A 197 -14.25 -4.68 1.01
CA GLY A 197 -14.68 -3.56 0.18
C GLY A 197 -16.15 -3.22 0.38
N ARG A 198 -17.04 -4.22 0.34
CA ARG A 198 -18.47 -4.03 0.61
C ARG A 198 -18.75 -3.53 2.02
N LEU A 199 -18.09 -4.10 3.02
CA LEU A 199 -18.21 -3.63 4.40
C LEU A 199 -17.71 -2.18 4.55
N LYS A 200 -16.68 -1.78 3.81
CA LYS A 200 -16.19 -0.41 3.79
C LYS A 200 -17.20 0.55 3.16
N ASP A 201 -17.82 0.16 2.04
CA ASP A 201 -18.90 0.92 1.39
C ASP A 201 -20.13 1.07 2.32
N GLU A 202 -20.42 0.03 3.13
CA GLU A 202 -21.47 0.03 4.15
C GLU A 202 -21.10 0.80 5.44
N GLY A 203 -19.89 1.35 5.56
CA GLY A 203 -19.42 2.02 6.78
C GLY A 203 -19.15 1.09 7.97
N ARG A 204 -18.97 -0.21 7.72
CA ARG A 204 -18.84 -1.29 8.72
C ARG A 204 -17.45 -1.93 8.78
N ALA A 205 -16.50 -1.49 7.95
CA ALA A 205 -15.13 -1.99 7.98
C ALA A 205 -14.40 -1.51 9.23
N THR A 206 -13.73 -2.43 9.93
CA THR A 206 -12.90 -2.12 11.10
C THR A 206 -11.41 -2.28 10.80
N PRO A 207 -10.51 -1.63 11.56
CA PRO A 207 -9.06 -1.78 11.40
C PRO A 207 -8.56 -3.23 11.55
N GLU A 208 -9.22 -4.04 12.38
CA GLU A 208 -8.90 -5.45 12.59
C GLU A 208 -9.19 -6.27 11.32
N MET A 209 -10.32 -5.99 10.66
CA MET A 209 -10.65 -6.63 9.38
C MET A 209 -9.61 -6.32 8.31
N VAL A 210 -9.20 -5.05 8.21
CA VAL A 210 -8.14 -4.62 7.30
C VAL A 210 -6.81 -5.31 7.64
N SER A 211 -6.48 -5.42 8.92
CA SER A 211 -5.22 -6.05 9.39
C SER A 211 -5.17 -7.53 9.06
N MET A 212 -6.26 -8.27 9.28
CA MET A 212 -6.36 -9.69 8.89
C MET A 212 -6.09 -9.88 7.41
N LEU A 213 -6.70 -9.05 6.57
CA LEU A 213 -6.58 -9.17 5.11
C LEU A 213 -5.22 -8.72 4.60
N LYS A 214 -4.64 -7.64 5.14
CA LYS A 214 -3.27 -7.23 4.81
C LYS A 214 -2.30 -8.37 5.12
N ARG A 215 -2.35 -8.89 6.35
CA ARG A 215 -1.46 -9.97 6.81
C ARG A 215 -1.60 -11.20 5.93
N ASN A 216 -2.83 -11.66 5.68
CA ASN A 216 -3.07 -12.84 4.86
C ASN A 216 -2.60 -12.64 3.42
N SER A 217 -3.07 -11.56 2.77
CA SER A 217 -2.81 -11.35 1.34
C SER A 217 -1.33 -11.15 1.05
N CYS A 218 -0.60 -10.40 1.89
CA CYS A 218 0.85 -10.21 1.72
C CYS A 218 1.61 -11.52 1.95
N GLY A 219 1.33 -12.24 3.03
CA GLY A 219 2.01 -13.49 3.35
C GLY A 219 1.77 -14.58 2.32
N LYS A 220 0.51 -14.74 1.87
CA LYS A 220 0.15 -15.71 0.83
C LYS A 220 0.74 -15.32 -0.52
N ALA A 221 0.65 -14.04 -0.93
CA ALA A 221 1.27 -13.57 -2.16
C ALA A 221 2.77 -13.81 -2.19
N LEU A 222 3.47 -13.56 -1.08
CA LEU A 222 4.90 -13.82 -0.96
C LEU A 222 5.23 -15.31 -1.09
N GLY A 223 4.46 -16.19 -0.45
CA GLY A 223 4.58 -17.64 -0.62
C GLY A 223 4.38 -18.08 -2.08
N ILE A 224 3.34 -17.57 -2.73
CA ILE A 224 3.02 -17.83 -4.14
C ILE A 224 4.16 -17.38 -5.05
N ALA A 225 4.73 -16.18 -4.83
CA ALA A 225 5.85 -15.68 -5.62
C ALA A 225 7.10 -16.55 -5.45
N ARG A 226 7.36 -17.09 -4.24
CA ARG A 226 8.46 -18.04 -4.00
C ARG A 226 8.24 -19.35 -4.75
N ASP A 227 7.04 -19.92 -4.67
CA ASP A 227 6.70 -21.15 -5.37
C ASP A 227 6.79 -21.00 -6.90
N ALA A 228 6.25 -19.90 -7.43
CA ALA A 228 6.38 -19.54 -8.84
C ALA A 228 7.85 -19.46 -9.25
N ARG A 229 8.69 -18.79 -8.45
CA ARG A 229 10.12 -18.65 -8.73
C ARG A 229 10.82 -20.00 -8.80
N ASP A 230 10.53 -20.90 -7.86
CA ASP A 230 11.08 -22.26 -7.86
C ASP A 230 10.64 -23.07 -9.09
N MET A 231 9.39 -22.90 -9.55
CA MET A 231 8.86 -23.60 -10.73
C MET A 231 9.55 -23.21 -12.05
N LEU A 232 10.15 -22.01 -12.11
CA LEU A 232 10.93 -21.56 -13.27
C LEU A 232 12.37 -22.12 -13.26
N GLY A 233 12.83 -22.71 -12.15
CA GLY A 233 14.19 -23.20 -11.98
C GLY A 233 15.22 -22.07 -12.09
N GLY A 234 16.33 -22.31 -12.80
CA GLY A 234 17.38 -21.31 -13.00
C GLY A 234 16.91 -20.03 -13.69
N ASN A 235 15.89 -20.10 -14.55
CA ASN A 235 15.32 -18.92 -15.19
C ASN A 235 14.54 -18.04 -14.20
N GLY A 236 14.12 -18.62 -13.07
CA GLY A 236 13.35 -17.92 -12.05
C GLY A 236 14.13 -16.81 -11.35
N VAL A 237 15.47 -16.79 -11.42
CA VAL A 237 16.27 -15.68 -10.86
C VAL A 237 16.54 -14.54 -11.85
N CYS A 238 16.06 -14.66 -13.08
CA CYS A 238 16.18 -13.64 -14.12
C CYS A 238 14.95 -12.71 -14.12
N ASP A 239 15.16 -11.42 -14.37
CA ASP A 239 14.07 -10.44 -14.45
C ASP A 239 13.23 -10.58 -15.74
N GLU A 240 13.67 -11.40 -16.71
CA GLU A 240 12.93 -11.69 -17.96
C GLU A 240 11.49 -12.16 -17.69
N TYR A 241 11.29 -12.96 -16.64
CA TYR A 241 9.98 -13.50 -16.27
C TYR A 241 9.29 -12.69 -15.19
N HIS A 242 9.92 -11.64 -14.65
CA HIS A 242 9.39 -10.77 -13.62
C HIS A 242 8.98 -11.41 -12.27
N VAL A 243 8.98 -12.74 -12.14
CA VAL A 243 8.60 -13.44 -10.90
C VAL A 243 9.53 -13.06 -9.74
N ILE A 244 10.85 -13.03 -9.97
CA ILE A 244 11.82 -12.61 -8.96
C ILE A 244 11.63 -11.15 -8.54
N ARG A 245 11.23 -10.28 -9.48
CA ARG A 245 10.95 -8.88 -9.19
C ARG A 245 9.76 -8.74 -8.26
N HIS A 246 8.66 -9.44 -8.51
CA HIS A 246 7.52 -9.48 -7.58
C HIS A 246 7.89 -10.10 -6.24
N LEU A 247 8.66 -11.19 -6.23
CA LEU A 247 9.14 -11.82 -5.00
C LEU A 247 9.90 -10.82 -4.11
N LEU A 248 10.92 -10.15 -4.67
CA LEU A 248 11.71 -9.19 -3.91
C LEU A 248 10.89 -7.99 -3.47
N ASN A 249 10.00 -7.48 -4.33
CA ASN A 249 9.08 -6.40 -3.99
C ASN A 249 8.16 -6.78 -2.81
N LEU A 250 7.62 -8.00 -2.80
CA LEU A 250 6.71 -8.48 -1.77
C LEU A 250 7.38 -8.62 -0.38
N GLU A 251 8.71 -8.73 -0.29
CA GLU A 251 9.42 -8.67 1.00
C GLU A 251 9.14 -7.32 1.71
N ALA A 252 9.26 -6.19 1.00
CA ALA A 252 8.93 -4.89 1.58
C ALA A 252 7.42 -4.77 1.87
N VAL A 253 6.57 -5.28 0.97
CA VAL A 253 5.11 -5.22 1.12
C VAL A 253 4.64 -5.99 2.36
N ASN A 254 5.28 -7.11 2.64
CA ASN A 254 5.00 -7.92 3.81
C ASN A 254 5.44 -7.21 5.11
N THR A 255 6.53 -6.45 5.07
CA THR A 255 7.10 -5.75 6.24
C THR A 255 6.43 -4.41 6.56
N TYR A 256 6.29 -3.52 5.58
CA TYR A 256 5.83 -2.16 5.87
C TYR A 256 4.33 -2.13 6.25
N GLU A 257 3.85 -0.97 6.71
CA GLU A 257 2.43 -0.78 7.03
C GLU A 257 1.90 -1.79 8.07
N GLY A 258 2.79 -2.28 8.96
CA GLY A 258 2.51 -3.24 10.04
C GLY A 258 2.80 -4.70 9.65
N THR A 259 3.85 -5.29 10.25
CA THR A 259 4.31 -6.67 10.04
C THR A 259 3.30 -7.73 10.46
#